data_AF-A0A7G9R1E2-F1
#
_entry.id   AF-A0A7G9R1E2-F1
#
_cell.length_a   1.000
_cell.length_b   1.000
_cell.length_c   1.000
_cell.angle_alpha   90.00
_cell.angle_beta   90.00
_cell.angle_gamma   90.00
#
_symmetry.space_group_name_H-M   'P 1'
#
loop_
_entity.id
_entity.type
_entity.pdbx_description
1 polymer ?
#
loop_
_entity_poly.entity_id
_entity_poly.type
_entity_poly.pdbx_seq_one_letter_code
_entity_poly.pdbx_strand_id
1 'polypeptide(L)'
;MHALILWCGFAGGWLLVAGPVYQAAVELSEMDVERSEISALAEEVTPPKRTSPWWWLLPPVAYVLRRRESEAYQRRVVEAMTPRHLEQFVAFTSKATGWLFVAVGALLIATKETYELAEHLEWPSWAVWAVAAGMALLCSLNTAVRMQRARALLERRAAPEPGA
;
A
#
# COMPACT_ATOMS: atom_id res chain seq x y z
N MET A 1 21.45 -0.46 -30.49
CA MET A 1 20.47 0.61 -30.20
C MET A 1 19.16 0.04 -29.68
N HIS A 2 18.49 -0.87 -30.40
CA HIS A 2 17.21 -1.45 -29.97
C HIS A 2 17.24 -2.10 -28.57
N ALA A 3 18.18 -3.03 -28.33
CA ALA A 3 18.33 -3.69 -27.03
C ALA A 3 18.58 -2.70 -25.87
N LEU A 4 19.35 -1.62 -26.12
CA LEU A 4 19.59 -0.59 -25.10
C LEU A 4 18.30 0.14 -24.73
N ILE A 5 17.45 0.46 -25.71
CA ILE A 5 16.16 1.12 -25.47
C ILE A 5 15.25 0.23 -24.62
N LEU A 6 15.19 -1.07 -24.90
CA LEU A 6 14.40 -2.02 -24.10
C LEU A 6 14.89 -2.12 -22.66
N TRP A 7 16.21 -2.18 -22.45
CA TRP A 7 16.78 -2.14 -21.10
C TRP A 7 16.47 -0.83 -20.37
N CYS A 8 16.50 0.31 -21.08
CA CYS A 8 16.07 1.59 -20.52
C CYS A 8 14.57 1.59 -20.17
N GLY A 9 13.71 1.02 -21.02
CA GLY A 9 12.27 0.88 -20.77
C GLY A 9 12.00 0.01 -19.54
N PHE A 10 12.65 -1.15 -19.46
CA PHE A 10 12.60 -2.02 -18.28
C PHE A 10 13.04 -1.30 -17.00
N ALA A 11 14.23 -0.68 -17.00
CA ALA A 11 14.75 0.02 -15.82
C ALA A 11 13.86 1.22 -15.43
N GLY A 12 13.42 2.00 -16.42
CA GLY A 12 12.52 3.15 -16.22
C GLY A 12 11.17 2.73 -15.65
N GLY A 13 10.57 1.67 -16.18
CA GLY A 13 9.31 1.12 -15.66
C GLY A 13 9.41 0.73 -14.18
N TRP A 14 10.45 0.00 -13.79
CA TRP A 14 10.63 -0.39 -12.38
C TRP A 14 11.00 0.77 -11.45
N LEU A 15 11.67 1.81 -11.96
CA LEU A 15 11.87 3.06 -11.21
C LEU A 15 10.54 3.79 -10.97
N LEU A 16 9.64 3.79 -11.95
CA LEU A 16 8.28 4.34 -11.79
C LEU A 16 7.46 3.56 -10.76
N VAL A 17 7.78 2.30 -10.47
CA VAL A 17 7.17 1.54 -9.37
C VAL A 17 7.81 1.93 -8.04
N ALA A 18 9.14 1.95 -7.99
CA ALA A 18 9.88 2.20 -6.76
C ALA A 18 9.58 3.59 -6.16
N GLY A 19 9.46 4.63 -7.00
CA GLY A 19 9.21 6.01 -6.56
C GLY A 19 7.91 6.17 -5.77
N PRO A 20 6.73 5.92 -6.36
CA PRO A 20 5.43 5.99 -5.70
C PRO A 20 5.32 5.11 -4.46
N VAL A 21 5.88 3.89 -4.48
CA VAL A 21 5.86 3.00 -3.31
C VAL A 21 6.67 3.60 -2.15
N TYR A 22 7.85 4.16 -2.45
CA TYR A 22 8.66 4.84 -1.46
C TYR A 22 7.99 6.11 -0.94
N GLN A 23 7.44 6.94 -1.83
CA GLN A 23 6.78 8.19 -1.48
C GLN A 23 5.53 7.95 -0.62
N ALA A 24 4.74 6.93 -0.96
CA ALA A 24 3.63 6.47 -0.12
C ALA A 24 4.12 6.11 1.28
N ALA A 25 5.21 5.33 1.39
CA ALA A 25 5.72 4.91 2.68
C ALA A 25 6.19 6.09 3.54
N VAL A 26 6.84 7.10 2.93
CA VAL A 26 7.25 8.32 3.62
C VAL A 26 6.03 9.10 4.11
N GLU A 27 5.14 9.50 3.21
CA GLU A 27 3.98 10.34 3.55
C GLU A 27 3.03 9.67 4.55
N LEU A 28 2.83 8.34 4.44
CA LEU A 28 2.00 7.60 5.38
C LEU A 28 2.70 7.41 6.73
N SER A 29 4.03 7.30 6.77
CA SER A 29 4.77 7.18 8.03
C SER A 29 4.77 8.46 8.87
N GLU A 30 4.70 9.62 8.23
CA GLU A 30 4.53 10.91 8.91
C GLU A 30 3.17 11.01 9.60
N MET A 31 2.15 10.34 9.04
CA MET A 31 0.80 10.26 9.63
C MET A 31 0.64 9.13 10.65
N ASP A 32 1.51 8.11 10.62
CA ASP A 32 1.37 6.89 11.44
C ASP A 32 1.58 7.16 12.95
N VAL A 33 2.33 8.20 13.30
CA VAL A 33 2.51 8.64 14.70
C VAL A 33 1.17 9.00 15.36
N GLU A 34 0.22 9.53 14.58
CA GLU A 34 -1.11 9.95 15.06
C GLU A 34 -2.18 8.85 14.90
N ARG A 35 -1.88 7.79 14.15
CA ARG A 35 -2.83 6.69 13.85
C ARG A 35 -3.03 5.72 15.01
N SER A 36 -2.02 5.56 15.88
CA SER A 36 -2.09 4.67 17.05
C SER A 36 -3.28 5.01 17.97
N GLU A 37 -3.63 6.30 18.07
CA GLU A 37 -4.81 6.80 18.80
C GLU A 37 -6.13 6.41 18.11
N ILE A 38 -6.16 6.46 16.77
CA ILE A 38 -7.33 6.11 15.96
C ILE A 38 -7.63 4.61 16.02
N SER A 39 -6.58 3.77 16.00
CA SER A 39 -6.74 2.31 16.12
C SER A 39 -7.27 1.89 17.49
N ALA A 40 -6.83 2.54 18.57
CA ALA A 40 -7.32 2.28 19.91
C ALA A 40 -8.82 2.62 20.04
N LEU A 41 -9.24 3.76 19.46
CA LEU A 41 -10.66 4.14 19.38
C LEU A 41 -11.51 3.16 18.56
N ALA A 42 -10.97 2.62 17.46
CA ALA A 42 -11.68 1.66 16.63
C ALA A 42 -11.87 0.30 17.33
N GLU A 43 -10.96 -0.09 18.23
CA GLU A 43 -11.08 -1.30 19.06
C GLU A 43 -12.16 -1.16 20.14
N GLU A 44 -12.47 0.06 20.58
CA GLU A 44 -13.58 0.31 21.50
C GLU A 44 -14.96 0.13 20.84
N VAL A 45 -15.04 0.26 19.50
CA VAL A 45 -16.30 0.09 18.76
C VAL A 45 -16.62 -1.38 18.56
N THR A 46 -17.73 -1.84 19.14
CA THR A 46 -18.16 -3.25 19.02
C THR A 46 -18.30 -3.68 17.55
N PRO A 47 -17.55 -4.73 17.12
CA PRO A 47 -17.58 -5.21 15.74
C PRO A 47 -18.99 -5.69 15.34
N PRO A 48 -19.34 -5.62 14.04
CA PRO A 48 -20.65 -6.06 13.58
C PRO A 48 -20.83 -7.55 13.90
N LYS A 49 -22.04 -7.93 14.34
CA LYS A 49 -22.41 -9.33 14.49
C LYS A 49 -22.20 -10.03 13.14
N ARG A 50 -21.56 -11.20 13.15
CA ARG A 50 -21.36 -11.98 11.93
C ARG A 50 -22.72 -12.34 11.32
N THR A 51 -22.94 -11.96 10.06
CA THR A 51 -24.11 -12.40 9.30
C THR A 51 -24.15 -13.93 9.27
N SER A 52 -25.32 -14.51 9.54
CA SER A 52 -25.48 -15.96 9.54
C SER A 52 -25.06 -16.56 8.18
N PRO A 53 -24.25 -17.64 8.14
CA PRO A 53 -23.83 -18.30 6.90
C PRO A 53 -25.01 -18.77 6.03
N TRP A 54 -26.18 -19.01 6.64
CA TRP A 54 -27.40 -19.42 5.95
C TRP A 54 -27.89 -18.43 4.90
N TRP A 55 -27.54 -17.14 5.00
CA TRP A 55 -27.89 -16.16 3.96
C TRP A 55 -27.14 -16.38 2.65
N TRP A 56 -26.01 -17.09 2.65
CA TRP A 56 -25.28 -17.44 1.42
C TRP A 56 -26.02 -18.44 0.52
N LEU A 57 -27.08 -19.09 1.01
CA LEU A 57 -28.01 -19.83 0.15
C LEU A 57 -28.68 -18.91 -0.89
N LEU A 58 -28.73 -17.60 -0.62
CA LEU A 58 -29.25 -16.55 -1.49
C LEU A 58 -28.19 -15.43 -1.64
N PRO A 59 -27.20 -15.57 -2.54
CA PRO A 59 -26.06 -14.67 -2.64
C PRO A 59 -26.41 -13.17 -2.76
N PRO A 60 -27.44 -12.76 -3.52
CA PRO A 60 -27.84 -11.35 -3.56
C PRO A 60 -28.29 -10.80 -2.20
N VAL A 61 -29.01 -11.61 -1.41
CA VAL A 61 -29.50 -11.22 -0.09
C VAL A 61 -28.35 -11.14 0.91
N ALA A 62 -27.44 -12.12 0.90
CA ALA A 62 -26.22 -12.08 1.72
C ALA A 62 -25.38 -10.83 1.43
N TYR A 63 -25.22 -10.46 0.16
CA TYR A 63 -24.49 -9.26 -0.23
C TYR A 63 -25.13 -7.98 0.33
N VAL A 64 -26.46 -7.83 0.19
CA VAL A 64 -27.19 -6.67 0.71
C VAL A 64 -27.10 -6.57 2.23
N LEU A 65 -27.28 -7.68 2.96
CA LEU A 65 -27.17 -7.71 4.41
C LEU A 65 -25.76 -7.32 4.87
N ARG A 66 -24.73 -7.93 4.26
CA ARG A 66 -23.33 -7.62 4.57
C ARG A 66 -22.97 -6.17 4.26
N ARG A 67 -23.48 -5.63 3.14
CA ARG A 67 -23.29 -4.22 2.78
C ARG A 67 -23.92 -3.29 3.81
N ARG A 68 -25.17 -3.55 4.21
CA ARG A 68 -25.86 -2.76 5.24
C ARG A 68 -25.15 -2.81 6.58
N GLU A 69 -24.72 -3.99 7.03
CA GLU A 69 -23.96 -4.15 8.27
C GLU A 69 -22.60 -3.43 8.21
N SER A 70 -21.91 -3.50 7.07
CA SER A 70 -20.65 -2.78 6.85
C SER A 70 -20.86 -1.27 6.90
N GLU A 71 -21.89 -0.74 6.23
CA GLU A 71 -22.20 0.70 6.22
C GLU A 71 -22.63 1.20 7.61
N ALA A 72 -23.35 0.39 8.39
CA ALA A 72 -23.73 0.73 9.76
C ALA A 72 -22.52 0.70 10.72
N TYR A 73 -21.60 -0.24 10.54
CA TYR A 73 -20.36 -0.29 11.31
C TYR A 73 -19.45 0.90 10.99
N GLN A 74 -19.26 1.22 9.71
CA GLN A 74 -18.48 2.39 9.29
C GLN A 74 -19.03 3.69 9.89
N ARG A 75 -20.37 3.86 9.91
CA ARG A 75 -21.01 5.01 10.56
C ARG A 75 -20.69 5.10 12.05
N ARG A 76 -20.83 4.00 12.80
CA ARG A 76 -20.49 3.96 14.24
C ARG A 76 -19.03 4.30 14.51
N VAL A 77 -18.12 3.82 13.67
CA VAL A 77 -16.69 4.14 13.78
C VAL A 77 -16.43 5.62 13.54
N VAL A 78 -17.03 6.21 12.50
CA VAL A 78 -16.90 7.64 12.19
C VAL A 78 -17.53 8.51 13.28
N GLU A 79 -18.70 8.12 13.82
CA GLU A 79 -19.37 8.83 14.92
C GLU A 79 -18.58 8.79 16.23
N ALA A 80 -17.81 7.73 16.48
CA ALA A 80 -16.93 7.62 17.63
C ALA A 80 -15.64 8.44 17.50
N MET A 81 -15.30 8.92 16.30
CA MET A 81 -14.10 9.72 16.06
C MET A 81 -14.32 11.18 16.43
N THR A 82 -13.28 11.81 16.98
CA THR A 82 -13.23 13.28 17.06
C THR A 82 -13.11 13.88 15.66
N PRO A 83 -13.53 15.14 15.42
CA PRO A 83 -13.38 15.80 14.12
C PRO A 83 -11.93 15.77 13.60
N ARG A 84 -10.96 15.94 14.50
CA ARG A 84 -9.52 15.84 14.19
C ARG A 84 -9.13 14.45 13.67
N HIS A 85 -9.57 13.39 14.35
CA HIS A 85 -9.29 12.01 13.95
C HIS A 85 -9.92 11.66 12.61
N LEU A 86 -11.13 12.14 12.35
CA LEU A 86 -11.80 11.95 11.06
C LEU A 86 -11.03 12.64 9.93
N GLU A 87 -10.58 13.88 10.14
CA GLU A 87 -9.77 14.61 9.15
C GLU A 87 -8.47 13.87 8.83
N GLN A 88 -7.76 13.40 9.86
CA GLN A 88 -6.54 12.59 9.70
C GLN A 88 -6.81 11.29 8.95
N PHE A 89 -7.89 10.56 9.29
CA PHE A 89 -8.26 9.32 8.63
C PHE A 89 -8.58 9.53 7.14
N VAL A 90 -9.31 10.60 6.82
CA VAL A 90 -9.63 10.96 5.42
C VAL A 90 -8.36 11.36 4.68
N ALA A 91 -7.49 12.16 5.28
CA ALA A 91 -6.22 12.57 4.67
C ALA A 91 -5.33 11.35 4.37
N PHE A 92 -5.18 10.44 5.34
CA PHE A 92 -4.44 9.19 5.17
C PHE A 92 -5.01 8.34 4.02
N THR A 93 -6.33 8.12 4.03
CA THR A 93 -6.98 7.28 3.01
C THR A 93 -6.84 7.88 1.62
N SER A 94 -6.99 9.21 1.51
CA SER A 94 -6.83 9.94 0.26
C SER A 94 -5.40 9.82 -0.31
N LYS A 95 -4.37 10.05 0.53
CA LYS A 95 -2.97 9.90 0.11
C LYS A 95 -2.62 8.46 -0.24
N ALA A 96 -3.00 7.51 0.59
CA ALA A 96 -2.76 6.08 0.35
C ALA A 96 -3.39 5.63 -0.97
N THR A 97 -4.64 6.04 -1.23
CA THR A 97 -5.36 5.71 -2.46
C THR A 97 -4.72 6.38 -3.67
N GLY A 98 -4.33 7.65 -3.55
CA GLY A 98 -3.64 8.38 -4.61
C GLY A 98 -2.35 7.68 -5.04
N TRP A 99 -1.49 7.33 -4.09
CA TRP A 99 -0.25 6.61 -4.39
C TRP A 99 -0.49 5.18 -4.87
N LEU A 100 -1.54 4.50 -4.40
CA LEU A 100 -1.91 3.17 -4.89
C LEU A 100 -2.20 3.21 -6.39
N PHE A 101 -3.01 4.17 -6.87
CA PHE A 101 -3.31 4.31 -8.29
C PHE A 101 -2.04 4.52 -9.13
N VAL A 102 -1.14 5.38 -8.66
CA VAL A 102 0.13 5.65 -9.36
C VAL A 102 1.01 4.40 -9.37
N ALA A 103 1.16 3.71 -8.24
CA ALA A 103 1.98 2.50 -8.13
C ALA A 103 1.43 1.35 -9.00
N VAL A 104 0.10 1.16 -9.05
CA VAL A 104 -0.53 0.16 -9.91
C VAL A 104 -0.31 0.51 -11.39
N GLY A 105 -0.52 1.77 -11.78
CA GLY A 105 -0.26 2.22 -13.15
C GLY A 105 1.20 1.99 -13.56
N ALA A 106 2.14 2.34 -12.69
CA ALA A 106 3.56 2.08 -12.91
C ALA A 106 3.89 0.58 -13.01
N LEU A 107 3.26 -0.26 -12.19
CA LEU A 107 3.47 -1.71 -12.21
C LEU A 107 3.01 -2.31 -13.53
N LEU A 108 1.88 -1.86 -14.07
CA LEU A 108 1.39 -2.27 -15.39
C LEU A 108 2.39 -1.89 -16.49
N ILE A 109 2.91 -0.66 -16.47
CA ILE A 109 3.94 -0.19 -17.41
C ILE A 109 5.20 -1.06 -17.27
N ALA A 110 5.73 -1.23 -16.05
CA ALA A 110 6.92 -2.03 -15.80
C ALA A 110 6.77 -3.50 -16.27
N THR A 111 5.58 -4.08 -16.08
CA THR A 111 5.27 -5.43 -16.55
C THR A 111 5.27 -5.50 -18.07
N LYS A 112 4.68 -4.52 -18.75
CA LYS A 112 4.72 -4.41 -20.22
C LYS A 112 6.15 -4.28 -20.75
N GLU A 113 6.96 -3.39 -20.16
CA GLU A 113 8.37 -3.22 -20.56
C GLU A 113 9.21 -4.49 -20.31
N THR A 114 8.91 -5.22 -19.22
CA THR A 114 9.52 -6.52 -18.93
C THR A 114 9.13 -7.57 -19.96
N TYR A 115 7.87 -7.57 -20.40
CA TYR A 115 7.39 -8.47 -21.45
C TYR A 115 8.08 -8.18 -22.79
N GLU A 116 8.17 -6.91 -23.21
CA GLU A 116 8.84 -6.54 -24.48
C GLU A 116 10.35 -6.89 -24.47
N LEU A 117 11.03 -6.68 -23.34
CA LEU A 117 12.42 -7.08 -23.18
C LEU A 117 12.57 -8.62 -23.26
N ALA A 118 11.69 -9.36 -22.60
CA ALA A 118 11.68 -10.81 -22.62
C ALA A 118 11.40 -11.38 -24.02
N GLU A 119 10.46 -10.78 -24.76
CA GLU A 119 10.16 -11.15 -26.15
C GLU A 119 11.37 -10.93 -27.05
N HIS A 120 12.06 -9.79 -26.91
CA HIS A 120 13.28 -9.52 -27.68
C HIS A 120 14.44 -10.47 -27.36
N LEU A 121 14.53 -10.94 -26.11
CA LEU A 121 15.55 -11.89 -25.66
C LEU A 121 15.09 -13.36 -25.78
N GLU A 122 13.92 -13.61 -26.37
CA GLU A 122 13.32 -14.93 -26.55
C GLU A 122 13.17 -15.73 -25.25
N TRP A 123 12.89 -15.06 -24.15
CA TRP A 123 12.67 -15.70 -22.85
C TRP A 123 11.34 -16.47 -22.81
N PRO A 124 11.27 -17.58 -22.04
CA PRO A 124 10.00 -18.28 -21.85
C PRO A 124 9.02 -17.41 -21.05
N SER A 125 7.72 -17.51 -21.34
CA SER A 125 6.69 -16.62 -20.78
C SER A 125 6.59 -16.62 -19.25
N TRP A 126 6.95 -17.73 -18.59
CA TRP A 126 6.98 -17.79 -17.12
C TRP A 126 8.05 -16.87 -16.52
N ALA A 127 9.16 -16.63 -17.24
CA ALA A 127 10.26 -15.79 -16.78
C ALA A 127 9.83 -14.33 -16.63
N VAL A 128 8.90 -13.85 -17.46
CA VAL A 128 8.31 -12.50 -17.35
C VAL A 128 7.67 -12.32 -15.98
N TRP A 129 6.81 -13.26 -15.57
CA TRP A 129 6.12 -13.20 -14.29
C TRP A 129 7.08 -13.38 -13.10
N ALA A 130 8.10 -14.24 -13.24
CA ALA A 130 9.12 -14.41 -12.23
C ALA A 130 9.94 -13.14 -12.01
N VAL A 131 10.39 -12.49 -13.11
CA VAL A 131 11.13 -11.22 -13.04
C VAL A 131 10.22 -10.10 -12.52
N ALA A 132 8.97 -10.01 -12.97
CA ALA A 132 8.05 -9.00 -12.50
C ALA A 132 7.74 -9.13 -11.00
N ALA A 133 7.47 -10.34 -10.52
CA ALA A 133 7.27 -10.61 -9.10
C ALA A 133 8.55 -10.30 -8.28
N GLY A 134 9.71 -10.72 -8.80
CA GLY A 134 11.01 -10.45 -8.17
C GLY A 134 11.31 -8.97 -8.06
N MET A 135 11.09 -8.20 -9.12
CA MET A 135 11.31 -6.75 -9.14
C MET A 135 10.31 -6.01 -8.25
N ALA A 136 9.03 -6.39 -8.26
CA ALA A 136 8.05 -5.82 -7.33
C ALA A 136 8.46 -6.04 -5.87
N LEU A 137 8.90 -7.27 -5.54
CA LEU A 137 9.43 -7.59 -4.21
C LEU A 137 10.68 -6.75 -3.89
N LEU A 138 11.62 -6.62 -4.82
CA LEU A 138 12.83 -5.80 -4.64
C LEU A 138 12.49 -4.33 -4.41
N CYS A 139 11.53 -3.75 -5.13
CA CYS A 139 11.06 -2.38 -4.92
C CYS A 139 10.47 -2.23 -3.50
N SER A 140 9.62 -3.15 -3.07
CA SER A 140 9.03 -3.12 -1.72
C SER A 140 10.08 -3.29 -0.62
N LEU A 141 11.02 -4.23 -0.77
CA LEU A 141 12.11 -4.45 0.18
C LEU A 141 13.05 -3.25 0.25
N ASN A 142 13.40 -2.66 -0.90
CA ASN A 142 14.20 -1.45 -0.95
C ASN A 142 13.52 -0.31 -0.18
N THR A 143 12.21 -0.10 -0.38
CA THR A 143 11.44 0.86 0.40
C THR A 143 11.48 0.55 1.89
N ALA A 144 11.23 -0.70 2.30
CA ALA A 144 11.26 -1.10 3.70
C ALA A 144 12.63 -0.85 4.35
N VAL A 145 13.73 -1.21 3.69
CA VAL A 145 15.10 -0.99 4.17
C VAL A 145 15.40 0.50 4.28
N ARG A 146 15.00 1.31 3.30
CA ARG A 146 15.20 2.77 3.35
C ARG A 146 14.43 3.40 4.51
N MET A 147 13.19 2.99 4.73
CA MET A 147 12.37 3.45 5.85
C MET A 147 12.97 3.06 7.20
N GLN A 148 13.45 1.82 7.35
CA GLN A 148 14.11 1.36 8.58
C GLN A 148 15.39 2.16 8.86
N ARG A 149 16.22 2.40 7.84
CA ARG A 149 17.44 3.21 7.99
C ARG A 149 17.12 4.65 8.38
N ALA A 150 16.09 5.25 7.80
CA ALA A 150 15.66 6.60 8.15
C ALA A 150 15.24 6.68 9.63
N ARG A 151 14.44 5.72 10.10
CA ARG A 151 14.03 5.63 11.52
C ARG A 151 15.22 5.45 12.46
N ALA A 152 16.13 4.52 12.15
CA ALA A 152 17.33 4.27 12.96
C ALA A 152 18.23 5.51 13.08
N LEU A 153 18.31 6.37 12.06
CA LEU A 153 19.06 7.62 12.12
C LEU A 153 18.40 8.65 13.05
N LEU A 154 17.07 8.75 13.04
CA LEU A 154 16.34 9.64 13.95
C LEU A 154 16.49 9.18 15.41
N GLU A 155 16.39 7.88 15.67
CA GLU A 155 16.58 7.29 17.01
C GLU A 155 17.99 7.57 17.56
N ARG A 156 19.03 7.41 16.74
CA ARG A 156 20.42 7.72 17.13
C ARG A 156 20.62 9.18 17.51
N ARG A 157 19.91 10.11 16.86
CA ARG A 157 19.99 11.55 17.17
C ARG A 157 19.17 11.91 18.41
N ALA A 158 18.09 11.18 18.69
CA ALA A 158 17.24 11.39 19.86
C ALA A 158 17.83 10.79 21.16
N ALA A 159 18.78 9.86 21.05
CA ALA A 159 19.50 9.32 22.20
C ALA A 159 20.35 10.45 22.84
N PRO A 160 20.22 10.72 24.15
CA PRO A 160 21.06 11.69 24.84
C PRO A 160 22.53 11.25 24.76
N GLU A 161 23.44 12.21 24.51
CA GLU A 161 24.87 11.90 24.52
C GLU A 161 25.25 11.31 25.88
N PRO A 162 25.94 10.15 25.93
CA PRO A 162 26.48 9.63 27.17
C PRO A 162 27.70 10.48 27.57
N GLY A 163 27.46 11.64 28.19
CA GLY A 163 28.49 12.43 28.87
C GLY A 163 28.48 13.94 28.65
N ALA A 164 27.38 14.62 28.98
CA ALA A 164 27.38 16.07 29.25
C ALA A 164 26.81 16.35 30.65
#